data_AF-A0A2J8HXN9-F1
#
_entry.id   AF-A0A2J8HXN9-F1
#
_cell.length_a   1.000
_cell.length_b   1.000
_cell.length_c   1.000
_cell.angle_alpha   90.00
_cell.angle_beta   90.00
_cell.angle_gamma   90.00
#
_symmetry.space_group_name_H-M   'P 1'
#
loop_
_entity.id
_entity.type
_entity.pdbx_description
1 polymer ?
#
loop_
_entity_poly.entity_id
_entity_poly.type
_entity_poly.pdbx_seq_one_letter_code
_entity_poly.pdbx_strand_id
1 'polypeptide(L)' 'MIEFLFNPWVISIVIVSVVIGNIAALKYTANMKYGQQKKKSDLDKLNELDKQQHQDDNQHKQ' A
#
# COMPACT_ATOMS: atom_id res chain seq x y z
N MET A 1 -8.80 24.85 -34.78
CA MET A 1 -7.98 24.53 -33.58
C MET A 1 -8.84 24.19 -32.37
N ILE A 2 -9.83 25.00 -32.01
CA ILE A 2 -10.69 24.78 -30.83
C ILE A 2 -11.68 23.61 -30.98
N GLU A 3 -12.12 23.28 -32.21
CA GLU A 3 -13.00 22.14 -32.48
C GLU A 3 -12.43 20.78 -32.05
N PHE A 4 -11.10 20.64 -32.03
CA PHE A 4 -10.46 19.40 -31.59
C PHE A 4 -10.57 19.20 -30.07
N LEU A 5 -10.60 20.30 -29.31
CA LEU A 5 -10.75 20.27 -27.85
C LEU A 5 -12.21 20.03 -27.43
N PHE A 6 -13.17 20.52 -28.21
CA PHE A 6 -14.61 20.33 -27.94
C PHE A 6 -15.21 19.07 -28.59
N ASN A 7 -14.37 18.18 -29.11
CA ASN A 7 -14.82 16.92 -29.66
C ASN A 7 -15.31 16.01 -28.51
N PRO A 8 -16.56 15.49 -28.55
CA PRO A 8 -17.14 14.72 -27.44
C PRO A 8 -16.27 13.56 -26.96
N TRP A 9 -15.52 12.93 -27.88
CA TRP A 9 -14.59 11.86 -27.52
C TRP A 9 -13.40 12.35 -26.68
N VAL A 10 -12.83 13.51 -27.03
CA VAL A 10 -11.66 14.10 -26.37
C VAL A 10 -12.03 14.56 -24.96
N ILE A 11 -13.19 15.20 -24.80
CA ILE A 11 -13.71 15.62 -23.48
C ILE A 11 -13.84 14.41 -22.55
N SER A 12 -14.36 13.29 -23.07
CA SER A 12 -14.57 12.07 -22.27
C SER A 12 -13.26 11.48 -21.76
N ILE A 13 -12.19 11.50 -22.57
CA ILE A 13 -10.84 11.04 -22.15
C ILE A 13 -10.32 11.92 -21.01
N VAL A 14 -10.44 13.24 -21.13
CA VAL A 14 -9.98 14.18 -20.10
C VAL A 14 -10.69 13.93 -18.76
N ILE A 15 -12.01 13.75 -18.77
CA ILE A 15 -12.78 13.45 -17.55
C ILE A 15 -12.31 12.13 -16.92
N VAL A 16 -12.18 11.07 -17.72
CA VAL A 16 -11.71 9.76 -17.22
C VAL A 16 -10.29 9.86 -16.65
N SER A 17 -9.38 10.59 -17.31
CA SER A 17 -8.02 10.82 -16.82
C SER A 17 -8.00 11.56 -15.48
N VAL A 18 -8.85 12.57 -15.28
CA VAL A 18 -8.94 13.30 -14.01
C VAL A 18 -9.50 12.41 -12.90
N VAL A 19 -10.52 11.58 -13.19
CA VAL A 19 -11.09 10.63 -12.23
C VAL A 19 -10.06 9.57 -11.82
N ILE A 20 -9.36 8.97 -12.78
CA ILE A 20 -8.31 7.98 -12.50
C ILE A 20 -7.13 8.64 -11.77
N GLY A 21 -6.74 9.86 -12.14
CA GLY A 21 -5.70 10.63 -11.45
C GLY A 21 -6.03 10.88 -9.98
N ASN A 22 -7.28 11.26 -9.68
CA ASN A 22 -7.76 11.40 -8.30
C ASN A 22 -7.79 10.07 -7.56
N ILE A 23 -8.28 8.99 -8.18
CA ILE A 23 -8.28 7.66 -7.58
C ILE A 23 -6.85 7.16 -7.36
N ALA A 24 -5.90 7.45 -8.25
CA ALA A 24 -4.50 7.08 -8.10
C ALA A 24 -3.86 7.82 -6.92
N ALA A 25 -4.17 9.11 -6.72
CA ALA A 25 -3.74 9.86 -5.54
C ALA A 25 -4.36 9.29 -4.25
N LEU A 26 -5.63 8.90 -4.29
CA LEU A 26 -6.30 8.24 -3.16
C LEU A 26 -5.77 6.83 -2.91
N LYS A 27 -5.39 6.09 -3.95
CA LYS A 27 -4.73 4.79 -3.82
C LYS A 27 -3.33 4.95 -3.26
N TYR A 28 -2.60 6.00 -3.64
CA TYR A 28 -1.29 6.31 -3.08
C TYR A 28 -1.39 6.70 -1.60
N THR A 29 -2.42 7.46 -1.20
CA THR A 29 -2.64 7.82 0.22
C THR A 29 -3.16 6.62 1.05
N ALA A 30 -4.04 5.78 0.50
CA ALA A 30 -4.60 4.62 1.22
C ALA A 30 -3.64 3.42 1.27
N ASN A 31 -2.75 3.25 0.29
CA ASN A 31 -1.80 2.13 0.28
C ASN A 31 -0.68 2.29 1.32
N MET A 32 -0.48 3.48 1.88
CA MET A 32 0.39 3.70 3.05
C MET A 32 -0.04 2.84 4.25
N LYS A 33 -1.35 2.58 4.39
CA LYS A 33 -1.89 1.74 5.47
C LYS A 33 -1.69 0.24 5.20
N TYR A 34 -1.74 -0.20 3.94
CA TYR A 34 -1.57 -1.60 3.57
C TYR A 34 -0.11 -2.06 3.69
N GLY A 35 0.85 -1.20 3.33
CA GLY A 35 2.29 -1.47 3.51
C GLY A 35 2.73 -1.47 4.98
N GLN A 36 2.18 -0.56 5.80
CA GLN A 36 2.43 -0.51 7.25
C GLN A 36 1.86 -1.71 8.01
N GLN A 37 0.66 -2.19 7.64
CA GLN A 37 0.05 -3.34 8.30
C GLN A 37 0.83 -4.64 8.03
N LYS A 38 1.36 -4.82 6.81
CA LYS A 38 2.24 -5.95 6.50
C LYS A 38 3.53 -5.88 7.32
N LYS A 39 4.18 -4.71 7.35
CA LYS A 39 5.45 -4.51 8.06
C LYS A 39 5.33 -4.68 9.58
N LYS A 40 4.21 -4.29 10.18
CA LYS A 40 3.91 -4.58 11.60
C LYS A 40 3.72 -6.06 11.85
N SER A 41 2.97 -6.76 10.99
CA SER A 41 2.74 -8.21 11.13
C SER A 41 4.02 -9.04 11.03
N ASP A 42 4.96 -8.63 10.16
CA ASP A 42 6.24 -9.31 10.01
C ASP A 42 7.17 -9.07 11.23
N LEU A 43 7.14 -7.85 11.80
CA LEU A 43 7.91 -7.51 13.01
C LEU A 43 7.40 -8.22 14.27
N ASP A 44 6.08 -8.32 14.45
CA ASP A 44 5.47 -9.06 15.57
C ASP A 44 5.91 -10.54 15.54
N LYS A 45 5.83 -11.18 14.35
CA LYS A 45 6.28 -12.57 14.17
C LYS A 45 7.76 -12.77 14.49
N LEU A 46 8.64 -11.84 14.08
CA LEU A 46 10.06 -11.95 14.40
C LEU A 46 10.31 -11.87 15.91
N ASN A 47 9.56 -11.02 16.62
CA ASN A 47 9.71 -10.81 18.06
C ASN A 47 9.23 -12.04 18.86
N GLU A 48 8.22 -12.74 18.36
CA GLU A 48 7.75 -14.01 18.95
C GLU A 48 8.76 -15.15 18.76
N LEU A 49 9.42 -15.23 17.60
CA LEU A 49 10.43 -16.24 17.31
C LEU A 49 11.69 -16.06 18.17
N ASP A 50 12.14 -14.82 18.37
CA ASP A 50 13.31 -14.50 19.18
C ASP A 50 13.10 -14.85 20.67
N LYS A 51 11.89 -14.59 21.19
CA LYS A 51 11.51 -15.00 22.55
C LYS A 51 11.51 -16.51 22.74
N GLN A 52 11.05 -17.27 21.74
CA GLN A 52 11.03 -18.73 21.81
C GLN A 52 12.45 -19.29 21.80
N GLN A 53 13.33 -18.81 20.91
CA GLN A 53 14.73 -19.23 20.88
C GLN A 53 15.45 -18.92 22.20
N HIS A 54 15.26 -17.74 22.76
CA HIS A 54 15.89 -17.38 24.03
C HIS A 54 15.34 -18.18 25.24
N GLN A 55 14.10 -18.66 25.19
CA GLN A 55 13.56 -19.55 26.21
C GLN A 55 14.11 -20.98 26.09
N ASP A 56 14.22 -21.51 24.87
CA ASP A 56 14.76 -22.84 24.61
C ASP A 56 16.26 -22.93 24.99
N ASP A 57 17.05 -21.91 24.65
CA ASP A 57 18.47 -21.83 25.03
C ASP A 57 18.69 -21.72 26.55
N ASN A 58 17.74 -21.13 27.29
CA ASN A 58 17.81 -21.08 28.76
C ASN A 58 17.34 -22.38 29.43
N GLN A 59 16.48 -23.17 28.77
CA GLN A 59 16.06 -24.48 29.29
C GLN A 59 17.06 -25.59 28.96
N HIS A 60 17.78 -25.51 27.84
CA HIS A 60 18.81 -26.48 27.48
C HIS A 60 20.11 -26.35 28.31
N LYS A 61 20.25 -25.25 29.07
CA LYS A 61 21.41 -24.98 29.93
C LYS A 61 21.20 -25.26 31.42
N GLN A 62 20.00 -25.69 31.84
CA GLN A 62 19.74 -26.21 33.20
C GLN A 62 19.82 -27.74 33.22
#